data_AF-A0A534YN34-F1
#
_entry.id   AF-A0A534YN34-F1
#
_cell.length_a   1.000
_cell.length_b   1.000
_cell.length_c   1.000
_cell.angle_alpha   90.00
_cell.angle_beta   90.00
_cell.angle_gamma   90.00
#
_symmetry.space_group_name_H-M   'P 1'
#
loop_
_entity.id
_entity.type
_entity.pdbx_description
1 polymer ?
#
loop_
_entity_poly.entity_id
_entity_poly.type
_entity_poly.pdbx_seq_one_letter_code
_entity_poly.pdbx_strand_id
1 'polypeptide(L)'
;MLLNPKQHRRAYRDERSRELMLRTIDFFERKGKRRLKADDHARVWYADFLEFVKQEGIFHDYAPVFAGYDLPNVALFVEQIAAFRELMTAATPDEAQRRDLDFLMALGEIFVLIVYAELVLENARLYAVDDGLVDQIFDCLVRDVSHFALELYGKPATTAAQMEHCLRMIRKPVVDQARYERVWHDHVYALKGAYQMKE
;
A
#
# COMPACT_ATOMS: atom_id res chain seq x y z
N MET A 1 -23.84 -1.38 10.50
CA MET A 1 -23.17 -1.82 9.27
C MET A 1 -21.90 -1.00 9.13
N LEU A 2 -20.72 -1.63 9.05
CA LEU A 2 -19.39 -1.00 9.14
C LEU A 2 -19.12 0.06 8.05
N LEU A 3 -19.92 0.07 6.97
CA LEU A 3 -19.75 0.86 5.75
C LEU A 3 -20.96 1.73 5.41
N ASN A 4 -21.72 2.22 6.41
CA ASN A 4 -22.79 3.19 6.16
C ASN A 4 -22.24 4.63 6.34
N PRO A 5 -22.00 5.39 5.26
CA PRO A 5 -21.45 6.75 5.35
C PRO A 5 -22.35 7.70 6.14
N LYS A 6 -23.66 7.45 6.20
CA LYS A 6 -24.63 8.24 6.98
C LYS A 6 -24.73 7.86 8.46
N GLN A 7 -24.09 6.76 8.85
CA GLN A 7 -24.08 6.25 10.23
C GLN A 7 -22.68 5.79 10.63
N HIS A 8 -21.67 6.55 10.21
CA HIS A 8 -20.28 6.21 10.47
C HIS A 8 -19.96 6.33 11.97
N ARG A 9 -19.83 5.19 12.65
CA ARG A 9 -19.43 5.07 14.06
C ARG A 9 -18.20 4.18 14.14
N ARG A 10 -17.03 4.81 14.16
CA ARG A 10 -15.72 4.15 14.30
C ARG A 10 -14.92 4.88 15.39
N ALA A 11 -14.20 4.11 16.20
CA ALA A 11 -13.20 4.67 17.13
C ALA A 11 -11.94 5.05 16.33
N TYR A 12 -11.41 6.25 16.58
CA TYR A 12 -10.20 6.75 15.96
C TYR A 12 -9.12 6.98 17.00
N ARG A 13 -7.88 6.87 16.56
CA ARG A 13 -6.70 7.13 17.40
C ARG A 13 -6.59 8.61 17.78
N ASP A 14 -6.92 9.50 16.85
CA ASP A 14 -6.78 10.95 16.98
C ASP A 14 -7.83 11.70 16.12
N GLU A 15 -8.04 12.98 16.43
CA GLU A 15 -9.07 13.80 15.78
C GLU A 15 -8.72 14.10 14.31
N ARG A 16 -7.45 14.18 13.95
CA ARG A 16 -7.02 14.43 12.56
C ARG A 16 -7.38 13.24 11.67
N SER A 17 -7.12 12.02 12.11
CA SER A 17 -7.53 10.80 11.43
C SER A 17 -9.05 10.71 11.25
N ARG A 18 -9.82 11.17 12.24
CA ARG A 18 -11.28 11.26 12.15
C ARG A 18 -11.73 12.28 11.11
N GLU A 19 -11.15 13.47 11.12
CA GLU A 19 -11.45 14.52 10.14
C GLU A 19 -11.13 14.07 8.70
N LEU A 20 -9.97 13.45 8.48
CA LEU A 20 -9.57 12.93 7.17
C LEU A 20 -10.57 11.88 6.65
N MET A 21 -11.00 10.96 7.51
CA MET A 21 -12.03 9.98 7.14
C MET A 21 -13.37 10.64 6.81
N LEU A 22 -13.79 11.65 7.57
CA LEU A 22 -15.03 12.40 7.29
C LEU A 22 -14.95 13.15 5.95
N ARG A 23 -13.80 13.78 5.64
CA ARG A 23 -13.56 14.42 4.34
C ARG A 23 -13.54 13.39 3.20
N THR A 24 -12.98 12.22 3.43
CA THR A 24 -12.98 11.11 2.47
C THR A 24 -14.41 10.62 2.20
N ILE A 25 -15.23 10.47 3.24
CA ILE A 25 -16.65 10.15 3.11
C ILE A 25 -17.36 11.24 2.29
N ASP A 26 -17.14 12.51 2.60
CA ASP A 26 -17.73 13.64 1.87
C ASP A 26 -17.31 13.67 0.40
N PHE A 27 -16.04 13.37 0.08
CA PHE A 27 -15.56 13.24 -1.30
C PHE A 27 -16.37 12.21 -2.09
N PHE A 28 -16.54 10.99 -1.54
CA PHE A 28 -17.27 9.92 -2.23
C PHE A 28 -18.79 10.19 -2.29
N GLU A 29 -19.36 10.82 -1.27
CA GLU A 29 -20.78 11.23 -1.28
C GLU A 29 -21.04 12.32 -2.34
N ARG A 30 -20.14 13.32 -2.46
CA ARG A 30 -20.22 14.36 -3.51
C ARG A 30 -20.03 13.81 -4.91
N LYS A 31 -19.08 12.88 -5.09
CA LYS A 31 -18.86 12.20 -6.38
C LYS A 31 -20.10 11.39 -6.77
N GLY A 32 -20.68 10.69 -5.80
CA GLY A 32 -21.97 10.01 -5.91
C GLY A 32 -21.90 8.65 -6.60
N LYS A 33 -22.75 7.73 -6.15
CA LYS A 33 -22.75 6.31 -6.59
C LYS A 33 -22.95 6.12 -8.10
N ARG A 34 -23.74 6.97 -8.77
CA ARG A 34 -23.94 6.86 -10.24
C ARG A 34 -22.65 7.14 -10.99
N ARG A 35 -21.93 8.19 -10.62
CA ARG A 35 -20.67 8.56 -11.25
C ARG A 35 -19.59 7.53 -10.94
N LEU A 36 -19.49 7.06 -9.69
CA LEU A 36 -18.57 5.99 -9.33
C LEU A 36 -18.78 4.71 -10.17
N LYS A 37 -20.03 4.31 -10.43
CA LYS A 37 -20.33 3.17 -11.31
C LYS A 37 -20.03 3.45 -12.77
N ALA A 38 -20.30 4.66 -13.24
CA ALA A 38 -19.97 5.05 -14.60
C ALA A 38 -18.45 5.06 -14.81
N ASP A 39 -17.71 5.63 -13.87
CA ASP A 39 -16.24 5.64 -13.85
C ASP A 39 -15.70 4.20 -13.78
N ASP A 40 -16.26 3.33 -12.93
CA ASP A 40 -15.89 1.90 -12.84
C ASP A 40 -16.12 1.17 -14.18
N HIS A 41 -17.33 1.28 -14.75
CA HIS A 41 -17.65 0.63 -16.02
C HIS A 41 -16.85 1.18 -17.20
N ALA A 42 -16.58 2.48 -17.22
CA ALA A 42 -15.78 3.13 -18.25
C ALA A 42 -14.27 3.05 -17.95
N ARG A 43 -13.89 2.39 -16.85
CA ARG A 43 -12.52 2.29 -16.35
C ARG A 43 -11.83 3.65 -16.34
N VAL A 44 -12.52 4.67 -15.83
CA VAL A 44 -11.98 6.03 -15.73
C VAL A 44 -11.00 6.07 -14.57
N TRP A 45 -9.80 6.58 -14.84
CA TRP A 45 -8.76 6.74 -13.84
C TRP A 45 -9.19 7.69 -12.69
N TYR A 46 -8.90 7.30 -11.45
CA TYR A 46 -9.24 8.03 -10.23
C TYR A 46 -8.32 9.25 -9.96
N ALA A 47 -7.97 10.02 -10.98
CA ALA A 47 -7.11 11.20 -10.85
C ALA A 47 -7.66 12.21 -9.85
N ASP A 48 -8.99 12.39 -9.81
CA ASP A 48 -9.66 13.28 -8.88
C ASP A 48 -9.51 12.85 -7.42
N PHE A 49 -9.52 11.55 -7.16
CA PHE A 49 -9.28 11.01 -5.83
C PHE A 49 -7.81 11.15 -5.42
N LEU A 50 -6.87 10.95 -6.35
CA LEU A 50 -5.44 11.14 -6.06
C LEU A 50 -5.12 12.61 -5.76
N GLU A 51 -5.72 13.54 -6.49
CA GLU A 51 -5.61 14.98 -6.19
C GLU A 51 -6.21 15.30 -4.82
N PHE A 52 -7.38 14.74 -4.49
CA PHE A 52 -7.98 14.87 -3.16
C PHE A 52 -7.03 14.33 -2.07
N VAL A 53 -6.47 13.14 -2.26
CA VAL A 53 -5.54 12.49 -1.34
C VAL A 53 -4.27 13.33 -1.13
N LYS A 54 -3.74 13.93 -2.19
CA LYS A 54 -2.62 14.87 -2.14
C LYS A 54 -2.98 16.16 -1.39
N GLN A 55 -4.13 16.76 -1.68
CA GLN A 55 -4.60 18.01 -1.06
C GLN A 55 -4.86 17.85 0.44
N GLU A 56 -5.44 16.73 0.83
CA GLU A 56 -5.78 16.45 2.22
C GLU A 56 -4.57 16.02 3.05
N GLY A 57 -3.43 15.71 2.40
CA GLY A 57 -2.29 15.10 3.06
C GLY A 57 -2.70 13.80 3.75
N ILE A 58 -3.59 13.02 3.11
CA ILE A 58 -4.02 11.70 3.61
C ILE A 58 -2.82 10.78 3.74
N PHE A 59 -1.82 10.97 2.87
CA PHE A 59 -0.46 10.52 3.13
C PHE A 59 0.24 11.52 4.02
N HIS A 60 -0.04 11.39 5.31
CA HIS A 60 0.85 11.91 6.32
C HIS A 60 2.21 11.24 6.18
N ASP A 61 3.25 11.88 6.71
CA ASP A 61 4.58 11.30 6.75
C ASP A 61 4.50 9.91 7.37
N TYR A 62 4.71 8.86 6.56
CA TYR A 62 4.69 7.48 7.06
C TYR A 62 5.90 7.20 7.94
N ALA A 63 6.95 8.04 7.85
CA ALA A 63 8.21 7.84 8.54
C ALA A 63 8.07 7.51 10.04
N PRO A 64 7.14 8.10 10.83
CA PRO A 64 6.99 7.75 12.25
C PRO A 64 6.49 6.33 12.50
N VAL A 65 5.67 5.76 11.61
CA VAL A 65 5.19 4.37 11.74
C VAL A 65 6.34 3.41 11.45
N PHE A 66 7.02 3.62 10.33
CA PHE A 66 8.15 2.78 9.91
C PHE A 66 9.35 2.90 10.87
N ALA A 67 9.65 4.09 11.40
CA ALA A 67 10.73 4.33 12.36
C ALA A 67 10.53 3.61 13.71
N GLY A 68 9.32 3.13 13.98
CA GLY A 68 9.04 2.31 15.16
C GLY A 68 9.54 0.86 15.07
N TYR A 69 10.05 0.44 13.91
CA TYR A 69 10.47 -0.93 13.62
C TYR A 69 11.92 -0.96 13.13
N ASP A 70 12.79 -1.65 13.86
CA ASP A 70 14.18 -1.91 13.48
C ASP A 70 14.29 -3.31 12.85
N LEU A 71 13.63 -3.47 11.69
CA LEU A 71 13.51 -4.75 10.99
C LEU A 71 14.10 -4.65 9.57
N PRO A 72 14.96 -5.59 9.14
CA PRO A 72 15.67 -5.50 7.87
C PRO A 72 14.78 -5.32 6.63
N ASN A 73 13.68 -6.07 6.52
CA ASN A 73 12.79 -5.93 5.35
C ASN A 73 11.89 -4.69 5.44
N VAL A 74 11.59 -4.21 6.66
CA VAL A 74 10.90 -2.93 6.85
C VAL A 74 11.77 -1.78 6.37
N ALA A 75 13.05 -1.75 6.76
CA ALA A 75 14.01 -0.75 6.30
C ALA A 75 14.19 -0.79 4.78
N LEU A 76 14.30 -1.98 4.19
CA LEU A 76 14.40 -2.15 2.74
C LEU A 76 13.14 -1.65 2.00
N PHE A 77 11.96 -1.90 2.55
CA PHE A 77 10.69 -1.41 1.99
C PHE A 77 10.62 0.12 2.02
N VAL A 78 11.14 0.76 3.08
CA VAL A 78 11.24 2.23 3.16
C VAL A 78 12.13 2.79 2.04
N GLU A 79 13.24 2.12 1.70
CA GLU A 79 14.07 2.52 0.55
C GLU A 79 13.30 2.43 -0.77
N GLN A 80 12.48 1.38 -0.97
CA GLN A 80 11.65 1.25 -2.17
C GLN A 80 10.57 2.35 -2.23
N ILE A 81 9.93 2.68 -1.10
CA ILE A 81 8.97 3.79 -1.00
C ILE A 81 9.64 5.11 -1.37
N ALA A 82 10.86 5.37 -0.89
CA ALA A 82 11.58 6.60 -1.22
C ALA A 82 11.79 6.71 -2.74
N ALA A 83 12.19 5.62 -3.39
CA ALA A 83 12.33 5.59 -4.85
C ALA A 83 11.00 5.83 -5.59
N PHE A 84 9.90 5.26 -5.09
CA PHE A 84 8.56 5.50 -5.63
C PHE A 84 8.09 6.95 -5.45
N ARG A 85 8.33 7.55 -4.28
CA ARG A 85 8.01 8.97 -4.01
C ARG A 85 8.75 9.91 -4.94
N GLU A 86 10.02 9.60 -5.23
CA GLU A 86 10.80 10.37 -6.20
C GLU A 86 10.23 10.24 -7.61
N LEU A 87 9.80 9.04 -8.04
CA LEU A 87 9.07 8.86 -9.31
C LEU A 87 7.82 9.75 -9.34
N MET A 88 7.03 9.73 -8.27
CA MET A 88 5.80 10.52 -8.13
C MET A 88 6.03 12.03 -7.97
N THR A 89 7.28 12.49 -7.89
CA THR A 89 7.62 13.91 -7.75
C THR A 89 8.37 14.43 -8.98
N ALA A 90 9.41 13.71 -9.41
CA ALA A 90 10.30 14.11 -10.49
C ALA A 90 9.87 13.59 -11.88
N ALA A 91 9.15 12.47 -11.93
CA ALA A 91 8.80 11.78 -13.16
C ALA A 91 7.32 11.36 -13.20
N THR A 92 6.45 12.28 -12.79
CA THR A 92 5.00 12.04 -12.71
C THR A 92 4.40 11.62 -14.05
N PRO A 93 3.32 10.80 -14.03
CA PRO A 93 2.69 10.36 -15.26
C PRO A 93 2.20 11.55 -16.11
N ASP A 94 2.51 11.56 -17.40
CA ASP A 94 2.06 12.59 -18.34
C ASP A 94 0.56 12.44 -18.71
N GLU A 95 0.04 13.31 -19.58
CA GLU A 95 -1.39 13.25 -19.94
C GLU A 95 -1.78 11.95 -20.66
N ALA A 96 -0.91 11.40 -21.50
CA ALA A 96 -1.17 10.15 -22.21
C ALA A 96 -1.14 8.97 -21.24
N GLN A 97 -0.13 8.91 -20.36
CA GLN A 97 -0.01 7.89 -19.32
C GLN A 97 -1.18 7.93 -18.33
N ARG A 98 -1.72 9.11 -17.99
CA ARG A 98 -2.92 9.25 -17.15
C ARG A 98 -4.21 8.74 -17.79
N ARG A 99 -4.20 8.47 -19.10
CA ARG A 99 -5.31 7.83 -19.82
C ARG A 99 -5.02 6.35 -20.14
N ASP A 100 -3.81 5.88 -19.84
CA ASP A 100 -3.39 4.49 -20.01
C ASP A 100 -3.67 3.69 -18.73
N LEU A 101 -4.70 2.84 -18.78
CA LEU A 101 -5.14 2.07 -17.64
C LEU A 101 -4.14 1.01 -17.20
N ASP A 102 -3.40 0.43 -18.14
CA ASP A 102 -2.44 -0.63 -17.83
C ASP A 102 -1.19 -0.03 -17.17
N PHE A 103 -0.79 1.19 -17.56
CA PHE A 103 0.27 1.93 -16.88
C PHE A 103 -0.13 2.31 -15.45
N LEU A 104 -1.34 2.83 -15.30
CA LEU A 104 -1.83 3.30 -14.01
C LEU A 104 -2.16 2.17 -13.03
N MET A 105 -2.51 0.99 -13.53
CA MET A 105 -2.71 -0.21 -12.72
C MET A 105 -1.41 -0.61 -12.00
N ALA A 106 -0.30 -0.74 -12.74
CA ALA A 106 1.00 -1.08 -12.17
C ALA A 106 1.47 -0.04 -11.13
N LEU A 107 1.23 1.25 -11.40
CA LEU A 107 1.53 2.32 -10.45
C LEU A 107 0.64 2.25 -9.20
N GLY A 108 -0.64 1.96 -9.39
CA GLY A 108 -1.63 1.79 -8.32
C GLY A 108 -1.34 0.59 -7.42
N GLU A 109 -0.81 -0.50 -7.97
CA GLU A 109 -0.45 -1.70 -7.19
C GLU A 109 0.69 -1.41 -6.20
N ILE A 110 1.75 -0.73 -6.65
CA ILE A 110 2.84 -0.28 -5.75
C ILE A 110 2.27 0.59 -4.64
N PHE A 111 1.41 1.55 -5.00
CA PHE A 111 0.78 2.46 -4.05
C PHE A 111 -0.07 1.73 -3.00
N VAL A 112 -0.87 0.75 -3.42
CA VAL A 112 -1.70 -0.05 -2.52
C VAL A 112 -0.86 -0.85 -1.53
N LEU A 113 0.29 -1.38 -1.94
CA LEU A 113 1.22 -2.05 -1.03
C LEU A 113 1.74 -1.10 0.07
N ILE A 114 2.00 0.17 -0.25
CA ILE A 114 2.45 1.17 0.75
C ILE A 114 1.37 1.38 1.82
N VAL A 115 0.12 1.54 1.39
CA VAL A 115 -1.03 1.72 2.31
C VAL A 115 -1.22 0.48 3.18
N TYR A 116 -1.10 -0.72 2.61
CA TYR A 116 -1.19 -1.95 3.39
C TYR A 116 -0.01 -2.14 4.35
N ALA A 117 1.21 -1.77 3.96
CA ALA A 117 2.38 -1.85 4.82
C ALA A 117 2.22 -1.00 6.08
N GLU A 118 1.73 0.25 5.93
CA GLU A 118 1.41 1.11 7.06
C GLU A 118 0.37 0.45 7.97
N LEU A 119 -0.74 -0.04 7.40
CA LEU A 119 -1.80 -0.70 8.16
C LEU A 119 -1.28 -1.95 8.91
N VAL A 120 -0.42 -2.74 8.27
CA VAL A 120 0.22 -3.92 8.87
C VAL A 120 1.03 -3.51 10.09
N LEU A 121 1.90 -2.49 9.99
CA LEU A 121 2.72 -2.03 11.11
C LEU A 121 1.88 -1.43 12.24
N GLU A 122 0.88 -0.61 11.93
CA GLU A 122 -0.01 -0.06 12.95
C GLU A 122 -0.74 -1.16 13.73
N ASN A 123 -1.27 -2.17 13.03
CA ASN A 123 -1.99 -3.27 13.66
C ASN A 123 -1.04 -4.24 14.37
N ALA A 124 0.15 -4.48 13.84
CA ALA A 124 1.16 -5.32 14.50
C ALA A 124 1.44 -4.81 15.92
N ARG A 125 1.55 -3.50 16.10
CA ARG A 125 1.70 -2.88 17.43
C ARG A 125 0.46 -3.03 18.31
N LEU A 126 -0.74 -2.88 17.75
CA LEU A 126 -2.00 -3.00 18.50
C LEU A 126 -2.27 -4.44 18.99
N TYR A 127 -1.90 -5.44 18.18
CA TYR A 127 -2.11 -6.86 18.49
C TYR A 127 -0.89 -7.55 19.10
N ALA A 128 0.20 -6.80 19.35
CA ALA A 128 1.47 -7.32 19.84
C ALA A 128 1.97 -8.53 19.00
N VAL A 129 1.98 -8.35 17.68
CA VAL A 129 2.47 -9.36 16.73
C VAL A 129 3.99 -9.45 16.82
N ASP A 130 4.52 -10.67 16.75
CA ASP A 130 5.95 -10.94 16.77
C ASP A 130 6.70 -10.24 15.61
N ASP A 131 7.83 -9.63 15.94
CA ASP A 131 8.68 -8.89 15.00
C ASP A 131 9.21 -9.77 13.87
N GLY A 132 9.51 -11.04 14.13
CA GLY A 132 9.94 -11.99 13.12
C GLY A 132 8.86 -12.29 12.10
N LEU A 133 7.59 -12.39 12.54
CA LEU A 133 6.44 -12.54 11.66
C LEU A 133 6.19 -11.26 10.85
N VAL A 134 6.29 -10.07 11.47
CA VAL A 134 6.17 -8.78 10.76
C VAL A 134 7.23 -8.69 9.66
N ASP A 135 8.48 -8.95 9.99
CA ASP A 135 9.59 -8.89 9.03
C ASP A 135 9.47 -9.94 7.92
N GLN A 136 8.80 -11.07 8.17
CA GLN A 136 8.46 -12.07 7.16
C GLN A 136 7.30 -11.64 6.24
N ILE A 137 6.33 -10.87 6.74
CA ILE A 137 5.32 -10.22 5.89
C ILE A 137 6.01 -9.20 4.97
N PHE A 138 6.96 -8.44 5.51
CA PHE A 138 7.71 -7.45 4.72
C PHE A 138 8.64 -8.07 3.69
N ASP A 139 9.17 -9.27 3.92
CA ASP A 139 9.85 -10.05 2.86
C ASP A 139 8.95 -10.23 1.63
N CYS A 140 7.66 -10.54 1.81
CA CYS A 140 6.70 -10.66 0.72
C CYS A 140 6.43 -9.30 0.06
N LEU A 141 6.16 -8.25 0.85
CA LEU A 141 5.87 -6.92 0.33
C LEU A 141 7.02 -6.33 -0.50
N VAL A 142 8.27 -6.57 -0.11
CA VAL A 142 9.46 -6.16 -0.89
C VAL A 142 9.49 -6.82 -2.27
N ARG A 143 9.13 -8.12 -2.34
CA ARG A 143 9.07 -8.86 -3.60
C ARG A 143 7.94 -8.34 -4.47
N ASP A 144 6.79 -8.05 -3.89
CA ASP A 144 5.63 -7.54 -4.62
C ASP A 144 5.91 -6.15 -5.20
N VAL A 145 6.52 -5.24 -4.43
CA VAL A 145 6.97 -3.94 -4.98
C VAL A 145 7.95 -4.13 -6.13
N SER A 146 8.89 -5.07 -6.01
CA SER A 146 9.86 -5.36 -7.08
C SER A 146 9.18 -5.94 -8.32
N HIS A 147 8.15 -6.75 -8.15
CA HIS A 147 7.35 -7.31 -9.24
C HIS A 147 6.61 -6.20 -10.00
N PHE A 148 5.85 -5.36 -9.30
CA PHE A 148 5.11 -4.27 -9.93
C PHE A 148 6.03 -3.18 -10.51
N ALA A 149 7.18 -2.92 -9.89
CA ALA A 149 8.20 -2.04 -10.44
C ALA A 149 8.79 -2.56 -11.75
N LEU A 150 9.01 -3.88 -11.86
CA LEU A 150 9.44 -4.51 -13.11
C LEU A 150 8.35 -4.46 -14.18
N GLU A 151 7.09 -4.69 -13.80
CA GLU A 151 5.96 -4.54 -14.70
C GLU A 151 5.87 -3.10 -15.25
N LEU A 152 5.93 -2.10 -14.37
CA LEU A 152 5.92 -0.69 -14.75
C LEU A 152 7.11 -0.34 -15.65
N TYR A 153 8.31 -0.81 -15.32
CA TYR A 153 9.52 -0.66 -16.15
C TYR A 153 9.32 -1.18 -17.57
N GLY A 154 8.61 -2.30 -17.73
CA GLY A 154 8.38 -2.96 -19.01
C GLY A 154 7.26 -2.39 -19.87
N LYS A 155 6.45 -1.44 -19.37
CA LYS A 155 5.35 -0.88 -20.16
C LYS A 155 5.89 0.00 -21.31
N PRO A 156 5.31 -0.08 -22.53
CA PRO A 156 5.72 0.77 -23.66
C PRO A 156 5.60 2.27 -23.39
N ALA A 157 4.68 2.66 -22.51
CA ALA A 157 4.44 4.04 -22.15
C ALA A 157 5.51 4.61 -21.20
N THR A 158 6.34 3.77 -20.56
CA THR A 158 7.27 4.20 -19.51
C THR A 158 8.44 4.99 -20.08
N THR A 159 8.72 6.16 -19.49
CA THR A 159 9.83 7.03 -19.90
C THR A 159 11.16 6.59 -19.28
N ALA A 160 12.29 7.00 -19.88
CA ALA A 160 13.61 6.69 -19.35
C ALA A 160 13.81 7.14 -17.89
N ALA A 161 13.30 8.32 -17.51
CA ALA A 161 13.36 8.79 -16.12
C ALA A 161 12.55 7.90 -15.17
N GLN A 162 11.35 7.46 -15.58
CA GLN A 162 10.54 6.52 -14.79
C GLN A 162 11.22 5.15 -14.67
N MET A 163 11.88 4.68 -15.73
CA MET A 163 12.63 3.41 -15.72
C MET A 163 13.77 3.42 -14.70
N GLU A 164 14.52 4.53 -14.59
CA GLU A 164 15.58 4.67 -13.57
C GLU A 164 15.03 4.53 -12.15
N HIS A 165 13.89 5.18 -11.87
CA HIS A 165 13.23 5.05 -10.58
C HIS A 165 12.72 3.61 -10.35
N CYS A 166 12.18 2.94 -11.37
CA CYS A 166 11.74 1.55 -11.28
C CYS A 166 12.88 0.59 -10.92
N LEU A 167 14.06 0.75 -11.54
CA LEU A 167 15.22 -0.08 -11.24
C LEU A 167 15.68 0.04 -9.78
N ARG A 168 15.54 1.23 -9.16
CA ARG A 168 15.86 1.42 -7.73
C ARG A 168 14.85 0.76 -6.80
N MET A 169 13.60 0.59 -7.24
CA MET A 169 12.57 -0.14 -6.49
C MET A 169 12.77 -1.66 -6.55
N ILE A 170 13.43 -2.20 -7.57
CA ILE A 170 13.66 -3.64 -7.71
C ILE A 170 14.75 -4.08 -6.72
N ARG A 171 14.35 -4.78 -5.66
CA ARG A 171 15.23 -5.24 -4.57
C ARG A 171 14.96 -6.70 -4.23
N LYS A 172 15.95 -7.33 -3.59
CA LYS A 172 15.78 -8.66 -3.00
C LYS A 172 15.60 -8.50 -1.49
N PRO A 173 14.62 -9.19 -0.87
CA PRO A 173 14.46 -9.13 0.57
C PRO A 173 15.67 -9.72 1.30
N VAL A 174 15.86 -9.28 2.53
CA VAL A 174 16.93 -9.74 3.42
C VAL A 174 16.57 -11.13 3.95
N VAL A 175 17.36 -12.11 3.52
CA VAL A 175 17.20 -13.51 3.90
C VAL A 175 17.74 -13.71 5.32
N ASP A 176 16.89 -14.23 6.20
CA ASP A 176 17.27 -14.77 7.51
C ASP A 176 16.59 -16.13 7.69
N GLN A 177 17.40 -17.19 7.55
CA GLN A 177 16.93 -18.56 7.66
C GLN A 177 16.44 -18.90 9.07
N ALA A 178 17.09 -18.36 10.10
CA ALA A 178 16.71 -18.63 11.48
C ALA A 178 15.39 -17.94 11.83
N ARG A 179 15.16 -16.72 11.34
CA ARG A 179 13.85 -16.05 11.43
C ARG A 179 12.78 -16.85 10.73
N TYR A 180 13.04 -17.29 9.50
CA TYR A 180 12.08 -18.09 8.73
C TYR A 180 11.68 -19.37 9.47
N GLU A 181 12.65 -20.11 10.01
CA GLU A 181 12.39 -21.34 10.77
C GLU A 181 11.60 -21.09 12.05
N ARG A 182 11.91 -20.02 12.80
CA ARG A 182 11.11 -19.61 13.98
C ARG A 182 9.67 -19.32 13.60
N VAL A 183 9.45 -18.49 12.59
CA VAL A 183 8.09 -18.15 12.12
C VAL A 183 7.34 -19.41 11.66
N TRP A 184 8.04 -20.29 10.94
CA TRP A 184 7.47 -21.56 10.49
C TRP A 184 7.03 -22.44 11.66
N HIS A 185 7.88 -22.63 12.67
CA HIS A 185 7.57 -23.49 13.80
C HIS A 185 6.51 -22.88 14.73
N ASP A 186 6.68 -21.62 15.10
CA ASP A 186 5.94 -20.98 16.19
C ASP A 186 4.59 -20.42 15.74
N HIS A 187 4.46 -20.02 14.48
CA HIS A 187 3.23 -19.41 13.95
C HIS A 187 2.50 -20.26 12.91
N VAL A 188 3.21 -20.93 12.01
CA VAL A 188 2.56 -21.70 10.92
C VAL A 188 2.26 -23.12 11.35
N TYR A 189 3.27 -23.86 11.79
CA TYR A 189 3.13 -25.26 12.17
C TYR A 189 2.30 -25.43 13.44
N ALA A 190 2.34 -24.45 14.35
CA ALA A 190 1.49 -24.41 15.54
C ALA A 190 -0.03 -24.41 15.22
N LEU A 191 -0.43 -23.96 14.02
CA LEU A 191 -1.83 -23.95 13.57
C LEU A 191 -2.26 -25.26 12.91
N LYS A 192 -1.37 -26.26 12.83
CA LYS A 192 -1.69 -27.56 12.23
C LYS A 192 -2.86 -28.23 12.96
N GLY A 193 -3.95 -28.47 12.22
CA GLY A 193 -5.17 -29.08 12.76
C GLY A 193 -6.10 -28.12 13.49
N ALA A 194 -5.78 -26.81 13.54
CA ALA A 194 -6.64 -25.80 14.15
C ALA A 194 -7.90 -25.50 13.32
N TYR A 195 -7.83 -25.66 12.00
CA TYR A 195 -8.99 -25.54 11.12
C TYR A 195 -9.67 -26.91 10.94
N GLN A 196 -10.89 -27.04 11.46
CA GLN A 196 -11.78 -28.15 11.18
C GLN A 196 -12.94 -27.63 10.31
N MET A 197 -13.13 -28.25 9.13
CA MET A 197 -14.33 -27.98 8.34
C MET A 197 -15.56 -28.47 9.10
N LYS A 198 -16.63 -27.67 9.11
CA LYS A 198 -17.94 -28.18 9.52
C LYS A 198 -18.38 -29.22 8.49
N GLU A 199 -18.65 -30.43 8.95
CA GLU A 199 -19.44 -31.41 8.20
C GLU A 199 -20.88 -30.92 7.98
#